data_AF-A0A839HCL7-F1
#
_entry.id   AF-A0A839HCL7-F1
#
_cell.length_a   1.000
_cell.length_b   1.000
_cell.length_c   1.000
_cell.angle_alpha   90.00
_cell.angle_beta   90.00
_cell.angle_gamma   90.00
#
_symmetry.space_group_name_H-M   'P 1'
#
loop_
_entity.id
_entity.type
_entity.pdbx_description
1 polymer ?
#
loop_
_entity_poly.entity_id
_entity_poly.type
_entity_poly.pdbx_seq_one_letter_code
_entity_poly.pdbx_strand_id
1 'polypeptide(L)'
;MTTYLCTSGTSAAKKLPREPRFNADWVNAHGGINDAAKLIYATFEMASMNDETALIKDLSAELHSLARMKVNARDTVVLFSSDTPDGQACAESTKLYLERAYPGIICRVTIISGLQVKDARLFRTEGVLNFTKAVLHEIESYGAANCVLNPTGGFKSLVPYTVLIGMLKGVQAKYIFEQSTALISLPMMPIEFARSRLEPIRPLLERIYSETAISRAALDAVMPFDDRAALEPLFEEIEPGQMSFSPVGFLIWEELERPTALVPFLSRRAFDDLLKIRTVEGCKPIEYLLRVSRSSEQLKNGKHENWNHGLFWLKPGQHTRDRYLASIEHGRLLVWRIVDHDEYDNLLDLNRGSNSVATRLIADRRAQYEPFVRMELYES
;
A
#
# COMPACT_ATOMS: atom_id res chain seq x y z
N MET A 1 5.97 18.83 -5.16
CA MET A 1 6.83 18.48 -4.02
C MET A 1 6.78 16.99 -3.90
N THR A 2 7.92 16.33 -4.06
CA THR A 2 8.01 14.87 -4.04
C THR A 2 8.67 14.44 -2.74
N THR A 3 8.18 13.35 -2.14
CA THR A 3 8.80 12.68 -1.00
C THR A 3 9.49 11.41 -1.48
N TYR A 4 10.82 11.40 -1.44
CA TYR A 4 11.64 10.24 -1.80
C TYR A 4 11.90 9.38 -0.57
N LEU A 5 11.44 8.13 -0.62
CA LEU A 5 11.53 7.13 0.43
C LEU A 5 12.67 6.18 0.08
N CYS A 6 13.86 6.43 0.62
CA CYS A 6 15.11 5.81 0.20
C CYS A 6 15.63 4.83 1.23
N THR A 7 15.92 3.58 0.84
CA THR A 7 16.75 2.71 1.65
C THR A 7 18.19 3.20 1.63
N SER A 8 18.86 3.19 2.79
CA SER A 8 20.23 3.65 2.93
C SER A 8 21.18 2.49 3.25
N GLY A 9 22.35 2.50 2.61
CA GLY A 9 23.44 1.56 2.86
C GLY A 9 24.73 2.27 3.25
N THR A 10 25.83 1.54 3.12
CA THR A 10 27.18 2.03 3.45
C THR A 10 27.97 2.53 2.23
N SER A 11 27.29 2.76 1.10
CA SER A 11 27.94 3.13 -0.16
C SER A 11 28.59 4.53 -0.13
N ALA A 12 28.13 5.42 0.77
CA ALA A 12 28.75 6.73 1.00
C ALA A 12 30.20 6.61 1.53
N ALA A 13 30.51 5.53 2.26
CA ALA A 13 31.85 5.30 2.81
C ALA A 13 32.84 4.66 1.81
N LYS A 14 32.45 4.47 0.53
CA LYS A 14 33.27 3.74 -0.47
C LYS A 14 34.65 4.35 -0.75
N LYS A 15 34.85 5.63 -0.40
CA LYS A 15 36.10 6.38 -0.57
C LYS A 15 37.03 6.34 0.65
N LEU A 16 36.57 5.82 1.78
CA LEU A 16 37.43 5.62 2.93
C LEU A 16 38.54 4.61 2.62
N PRO A 17 39.70 4.70 3.30
CA PRO A 17 40.74 3.68 3.20
C PRO A 17 40.19 2.28 3.47
N ARG A 18 40.73 1.27 2.78
CA ARG A 18 40.32 -0.13 2.96
C ARG A 18 40.69 -0.67 4.34
N GLU A 19 41.77 -0.15 4.92
CA GLU A 19 42.27 -0.52 6.23
C GLU A 19 42.44 0.72 7.12
N PRO A 20 41.88 0.69 8.36
CA PRO A 20 40.99 -0.33 8.90
C PRO A 20 39.64 -0.40 8.14
N ARG A 21 39.01 -1.58 8.11
CA ARG A 21 37.73 -1.79 7.43
C ARG A 21 36.65 -0.89 8.06
N PHE A 22 35.89 -0.19 7.23
CA PHE A 22 34.72 0.57 7.68
C PHE A 22 33.63 -0.36 8.25
N ASN A 23 33.28 -0.13 9.51
CA ASN A 23 32.28 -0.85 10.29
C ASN A 23 31.89 -0.04 11.55
N ALA A 24 31.10 -0.63 12.44
CA ALA A 24 30.72 0.00 13.71
C ALA A 24 31.91 0.39 14.61
N ASP A 25 32.97 -0.43 14.66
CA ASP A 25 34.16 -0.14 15.48
C ASP A 25 34.92 1.07 14.93
N TRP A 26 35.01 1.19 13.60
CA TRP A 26 35.56 2.37 12.93
C TRP A 26 34.79 3.62 13.35
N VAL A 27 33.46 3.59 13.32
CA VAL A 27 32.62 4.73 13.72
C VAL A 27 32.88 5.12 15.17
N ASN A 28 32.91 4.15 16.08
CA ASN A 28 33.17 4.40 17.50
C ASN A 28 34.57 4.99 17.76
N ALA A 29 35.59 4.51 17.03
CA ALA A 29 36.95 5.02 17.13
C ALA A 29 37.10 6.46 16.60
N HIS A 30 36.17 6.93 15.77
CA HIS A 30 36.20 8.25 15.14
C HIS A 30 35.15 9.22 15.70
N GLY A 31 34.87 9.15 17.00
CA GLY A 31 33.99 10.09 17.70
C GLY A 31 32.49 9.76 17.61
N GLY A 32 32.14 8.58 17.11
CA GLY A 32 30.75 8.14 16.98
C GLY A 32 30.08 8.64 15.70
N ILE A 33 28.77 8.42 15.61
CA ILE A 33 27.99 8.55 14.36
C ILE A 33 28.14 9.93 13.69
N ASN A 34 27.99 11.02 14.46
CA ASN A 34 27.99 12.37 13.90
C ASN A 34 29.37 12.80 13.38
N ASP A 35 30.45 12.43 14.09
CA ASP A 35 31.80 12.80 13.67
C ASP A 35 32.29 11.89 12.53
N ALA A 36 31.96 10.60 12.58
CA ALA A 36 32.13 9.69 11.46
C ALA A 36 31.39 10.17 10.20
N ALA A 37 30.15 10.66 10.33
CA ALA A 37 29.37 11.18 9.21
C ALA A 37 30.05 12.38 8.54
N LYS A 38 30.63 13.31 9.32
CA LYS A 38 31.41 14.44 8.79
C LYS A 38 32.66 13.97 8.05
N LEU A 39 33.37 12.98 8.58
CA LEU A 39 34.55 12.41 7.94
C LEU A 39 34.19 11.73 6.62
N ILE A 40 33.09 10.96 6.57
CA ILE A 40 32.59 10.33 5.35
C ILE A 40 32.20 11.40 4.33
N TYR A 41 31.42 12.40 4.75
CA TYR A 41 31.01 13.53 3.89
C TYR A 41 32.22 14.26 3.27
N ALA A 42 33.28 14.51 4.04
CA ALA A 42 34.49 15.17 3.55
C ALA A 42 35.16 14.43 2.37
N THR A 43 34.91 13.12 2.22
CA THR A 43 35.46 12.35 1.07
C THR A 43 34.77 12.63 -0.26
N PHE A 44 33.57 13.22 -0.25
CA PHE A 44 32.78 13.52 -1.45
C PHE A 44 32.11 14.89 -1.44
N GLU A 45 32.48 15.79 -0.52
CA GLU A 45 31.84 17.12 -0.41
C GLU A 45 31.99 17.99 -1.66
N MET A 46 33.07 17.81 -2.43
CA MET A 46 33.32 18.55 -3.67
C MET A 46 32.68 17.89 -4.89
N ALA A 47 32.15 16.66 -4.75
CA ALA A 47 31.50 15.96 -5.84
C ALA A 47 30.13 16.59 -6.14
N SER A 48 29.80 16.75 -7.43
CA SER A 48 28.53 17.35 -7.85
C SER A 48 27.54 16.29 -8.34
N MET A 49 26.27 16.40 -7.95
CA MET A 49 25.17 15.58 -8.50
C MET A 49 24.89 15.87 -9.99
N ASN A 50 25.47 16.92 -10.55
CA ASN A 50 25.39 17.25 -11.98
C ASN A 50 26.57 16.70 -12.80
N ASP A 51 27.58 16.11 -12.13
CA ASP A 51 28.73 15.49 -12.78
C ASP A 51 28.54 13.97 -12.87
N GLU A 52 28.43 13.49 -14.10
CA GLU A 52 28.25 12.07 -14.45
C GLU A 52 29.37 11.18 -13.88
N THR A 53 30.62 11.67 -13.90
CA THR A 53 31.76 10.93 -13.35
C THR A 53 31.67 10.83 -11.84
N ALA A 54 31.30 11.95 -11.19
CA ALA A 54 31.17 12.03 -9.75
C ALA A 54 30.02 11.15 -9.23
N LEU A 55 28.89 11.10 -9.94
CA LEU A 55 27.75 10.24 -9.60
C LEU A 55 28.17 8.77 -9.48
N ILE A 56 28.96 8.28 -10.44
CA ILE A 56 29.38 6.87 -10.47
C ILE A 56 30.53 6.62 -9.48
N LYS A 57 31.56 7.48 -9.50
CA LYS A 57 32.83 7.20 -8.81
C LYS A 57 32.85 7.66 -7.36
N ASP A 58 32.15 8.74 -7.03
CA ASP A 58 32.37 9.47 -5.78
C ASP A 58 31.13 9.43 -4.88
N LEU A 59 29.95 9.69 -5.44
CA LEU A 59 28.71 9.80 -4.68
C LEU A 59 28.10 8.44 -4.33
N SER A 60 27.29 8.40 -3.27
CA SER A 60 26.60 7.20 -2.81
C SER A 60 25.51 6.75 -3.81
N ALA A 61 25.06 5.50 -3.70
CA ALA A 61 23.98 4.96 -4.53
C ALA A 61 22.66 5.75 -4.34
N GLU A 62 22.42 6.23 -3.12
CA GLU A 62 21.28 7.09 -2.77
C GLU A 62 21.36 8.44 -3.48
N LEU A 63 22.52 9.12 -3.42
CA LEU A 63 22.73 10.39 -4.13
C LEU A 63 22.67 10.21 -5.64
N HIS A 64 23.26 9.13 -6.17
CA HIS A 64 23.22 8.84 -7.61
C HIS A 64 21.77 8.64 -8.09
N SER A 65 20.97 7.87 -7.36
CA SER A 65 19.56 7.67 -7.69
C SER A 65 18.70 8.92 -7.57
N LEU A 66 18.91 9.71 -6.52
CA LEU A 66 18.23 11.00 -6.34
C LEU A 66 18.55 12.00 -7.47
N ALA A 67 19.80 12.03 -7.95
CA ALA A 67 20.19 12.88 -9.08
C ALA A 67 19.44 12.50 -10.36
N ARG A 68 19.34 11.20 -10.68
CA ARG A 68 18.59 10.73 -11.86
C ARG A 68 17.10 10.99 -11.74
N MET A 69 16.57 10.98 -10.52
CA MET A 69 15.19 11.33 -10.24
C MET A 69 14.94 12.84 -10.18
N LYS A 70 15.97 13.67 -10.41
CA LYS A 70 15.92 15.13 -10.44
C LYS A 70 15.39 15.73 -9.14
N VAL A 71 15.87 15.22 -8.00
CA VAL A 71 15.59 15.82 -6.68
C VAL A 71 15.91 17.31 -6.69
N ASN A 72 15.12 18.12 -5.99
CA ASN A 72 15.34 19.55 -5.87
C ASN A 72 15.09 20.05 -4.44
N ALA A 73 15.37 21.33 -4.22
CA ALA A 73 15.30 21.99 -2.92
C ALA A 73 13.89 22.06 -2.29
N ARG A 74 12.82 21.73 -3.00
CA ARG A 74 11.45 21.71 -2.45
C ARG A 74 10.99 20.31 -2.04
N ASP A 75 11.80 19.30 -2.31
CA ASP A 75 11.45 17.91 -2.05
C ASP A 75 11.78 17.48 -0.62
N THR A 76 11.20 16.36 -0.22
CA THR A 76 11.51 15.68 1.03
C THR A 76 12.26 14.38 0.73
N VAL A 77 13.30 14.07 1.50
CA VAL A 77 14.04 12.80 1.42
C VAL A 77 14.02 12.14 2.80
N VAL A 78 13.51 10.91 2.85
CA VAL A 78 13.56 10.05 4.03
C VAL A 78 14.56 8.94 3.77
N LEU A 79 15.63 8.89 4.56
CA LEU A 79 16.67 7.86 4.49
C LEU A 79 16.39 6.81 5.57
N PHE A 80 16.01 5.59 5.17
CA PHE A 80 15.83 4.47 6.09
C PHE A 80 17.17 3.78 6.32
N SER A 81 17.75 3.99 7.50
CA SER A 81 19.03 3.42 7.92
C SER A 81 18.84 2.18 8.77
N SER A 82 19.82 1.26 8.74
CA SER A 82 19.98 0.28 9.81
C SER A 82 20.21 0.96 11.17
N ASP A 83 19.95 0.24 12.24
CA ASP A 83 20.30 0.61 13.62
C ASP A 83 21.79 0.45 13.92
N THR A 84 22.61 0.05 12.94
CA THR A 84 24.06 -0.09 13.10
C THR A 84 24.79 1.26 12.96
N PRO A 85 25.85 1.52 13.76
CA PRO A 85 26.56 2.82 13.73
C PRO A 85 27.11 3.21 12.36
N ASP A 86 27.59 2.26 11.57
CA ASP A 86 28.12 2.47 10.21
C ASP A 86 27.03 2.83 9.19
N GLY A 87 25.85 2.21 9.30
CA GLY A 87 24.68 2.58 8.50
C GLY A 87 24.21 4.00 8.82
N GLN A 88 24.08 4.32 10.10
CA GLN A 88 23.65 5.64 10.57
C GLN A 88 24.64 6.73 10.13
N ALA A 89 25.95 6.51 10.28
CA ALA A 89 26.96 7.47 9.85
C ALA A 89 26.89 7.74 8.33
N CYS A 90 26.63 6.72 7.51
CA CYS A 90 26.46 6.89 6.07
C CYS A 90 25.18 7.65 5.72
N ALA A 91 24.06 7.34 6.38
CA ALA A 91 22.79 8.05 6.17
C ALA A 91 22.91 9.52 6.57
N GLU A 92 23.52 9.82 7.72
CA GLU A 92 23.76 11.21 8.16
C GLU A 92 24.73 11.96 7.23
N SER A 93 25.76 11.30 6.68
CA SER A 93 26.65 11.92 5.69
C SER A 93 25.92 12.28 4.38
N THR A 94 24.97 11.43 3.97
CA THR A 94 24.13 11.64 2.79
C THR A 94 23.16 12.80 3.02
N LYS A 95 22.55 12.86 4.20
CA LYS A 95 21.71 13.97 4.63
C LYS A 95 22.48 15.30 4.62
N LEU A 96 23.67 15.32 5.23
CA LEU A 96 24.52 16.52 5.28
C LEU A 96 24.86 17.04 3.88
N TYR A 97 25.13 16.13 2.94
CA TYR A 97 25.36 16.51 1.54
C TYR A 97 24.12 17.13 0.90
N LEU A 98 22.95 16.50 1.04
CA LEU A 98 21.70 17.00 0.44
C LEU A 98 21.34 18.39 0.97
N GLU A 99 21.41 18.59 2.29
CA GLU A 99 21.08 19.86 2.94
C GLU A 99 22.02 21.00 2.49
N ARG A 100 23.29 20.70 2.20
CA ARG A 100 24.25 21.68 1.67
C ARG A 100 24.07 21.94 0.18
N ALA A 101 23.85 20.89 -0.61
CA ALA A 101 23.70 20.99 -2.06
C ALA A 101 22.37 21.66 -2.47
N TYR A 102 21.31 21.49 -1.67
CA TYR A 102 19.98 22.02 -1.95
C TYR A 102 19.41 22.77 -0.74
N PRO A 103 19.77 24.05 -0.53
CA PRO A 103 19.22 24.86 0.54
C PRO A 103 17.68 24.90 0.48
N GLY A 104 17.02 24.34 1.49
CA GLY A 104 15.55 24.22 1.58
C GLY A 104 15.01 22.80 1.48
N ILE A 105 15.83 21.83 1.04
CA ILE A 105 15.43 20.42 1.02
C ILE A 105 15.16 19.94 2.45
N ILE A 106 14.12 19.13 2.64
CA ILE A 106 13.85 18.49 3.93
C ILE A 106 14.44 17.08 3.86
N CYS A 107 15.54 16.83 4.57
CA CYS A 107 16.13 15.49 4.64
C CYS A 107 16.16 14.98 6.08
N ARG A 108 15.69 13.75 6.30
CA ARG A 108 15.75 13.09 7.61
C ARG A 108 16.19 11.64 7.50
N VAL A 109 16.82 11.16 8.57
CA VAL A 109 17.19 9.76 8.76
C VAL A 109 16.18 9.12 9.70
N THR A 110 15.59 8.01 9.25
CA THR A 110 14.72 7.16 10.05
C THR A 110 15.47 5.86 10.33
N ILE A 111 15.75 5.60 11.61
CA ILE A 111 16.47 4.40 12.04
C ILE A 111 15.48 3.23 12.11
N ILE A 112 15.80 2.12 11.45
CA ILE A 112 15.00 0.90 11.45
C ILE A 112 15.65 -0.14 12.37
N SER A 113 15.01 -0.36 13.52
CA SER A 113 15.41 -1.39 14.48
C SER A 113 15.34 -2.79 13.86
N GLY A 114 16.38 -3.60 14.07
CA GLY A 114 16.48 -4.98 13.60
C GLY A 114 16.96 -5.12 12.15
N LEU A 115 17.18 -4.02 11.43
CA LEU A 115 17.70 -4.06 10.06
C LEU A 115 19.24 -4.22 10.07
N GLN A 116 19.73 -5.45 10.02
CA GLN A 116 21.16 -5.78 10.15
C GLN A 116 21.59 -7.02 9.33
N VAL A 117 22.88 -7.36 9.33
CA VAL A 117 23.44 -8.53 8.61
C VAL A 117 23.91 -9.70 9.48
N LYS A 118 23.86 -9.58 10.81
CA LYS A 118 24.42 -10.56 11.77
C LYS A 118 23.43 -11.65 12.20
N ASP A 119 22.15 -11.36 12.22
CA ASP A 119 21.06 -12.26 12.65
C ASP A 119 19.93 -12.20 11.61
N ALA A 120 19.86 -13.25 10.78
CA ALA A 120 18.87 -13.36 9.72
C ALA A 120 17.43 -13.46 10.25
N ARG A 121 17.24 -14.01 11.46
CA ARG A 121 15.91 -14.11 12.09
C ARG A 121 15.45 -12.71 12.48
N LEU A 122 16.27 -11.98 13.24
CA LEU A 122 15.96 -10.60 13.65
C LEU A 122 15.72 -9.68 12.44
N PHE A 123 16.55 -9.81 11.40
CA PHE A 123 16.36 -9.09 10.14
C PHE A 123 14.97 -9.31 9.57
N ARG A 124 14.51 -10.57 9.50
CA ARG A 124 13.23 -10.94 8.88
C ARG A 124 12.02 -10.60 9.76
N THR A 125 12.08 -10.94 11.04
CA THR A 125 10.94 -10.81 11.97
C THR A 125 10.73 -9.38 12.47
N GLU A 126 11.81 -8.61 12.63
CA GLU A 126 11.75 -7.24 13.13
C GLU A 126 12.18 -6.22 12.08
N GLY A 127 13.37 -6.39 11.49
CA GLY A 127 13.95 -5.41 10.57
C GLY A 127 13.07 -5.06 9.38
N VAL A 128 12.66 -6.07 8.61
CA VAL A 128 11.80 -5.88 7.43
C VAL A 128 10.38 -5.44 7.84
N LEU A 129 9.85 -5.92 8.97
CA LEU A 129 8.52 -5.50 9.45
C LEU A 129 8.51 -4.03 9.87
N ASN A 130 9.53 -3.58 10.61
CA ASN A 130 9.69 -2.19 11.03
C ASN A 130 9.94 -1.27 9.83
N PHE A 131 10.75 -1.70 8.86
CA PHE A 131 10.91 -1.00 7.58
C PHE A 131 9.56 -0.82 6.88
N THR A 132 8.78 -1.90 6.77
CA THR A 132 7.47 -1.89 6.12
C THR A 132 6.52 -0.89 6.80
N LYS A 133 6.42 -0.92 8.13
CA LYS A 133 5.62 0.04 8.92
C LYS A 133 6.07 1.48 8.70
N ALA A 134 7.38 1.74 8.73
CA ALA A 134 7.91 3.08 8.53
C ALA A 134 7.60 3.63 7.14
N VAL A 135 7.74 2.81 6.08
CA VAL A 135 7.39 3.21 4.71
C VAL A 135 5.89 3.48 4.57
N LEU A 136 5.03 2.63 5.14
CA LEU A 136 3.58 2.84 5.08
C LEU A 136 3.15 4.12 5.78
N HIS A 137 3.72 4.41 6.96
CA HIS A 137 3.47 5.65 7.70
C HIS A 137 3.81 6.90 6.87
N GLU A 138 4.94 6.86 6.16
CA GLU A 138 5.35 7.94 5.26
C GLU A 138 4.40 8.09 4.07
N ILE A 139 3.98 6.99 3.45
CA ILE A 139 3.01 7.02 2.34
C ILE A 139 1.67 7.61 2.79
N GLU A 140 1.22 7.29 4.00
CA GLU A 140 -0.03 7.83 4.56
C GLU A 140 0.09 9.31 4.89
N SER A 141 1.23 9.73 5.44
CA SER A 141 1.46 11.12 5.85
C SER A 141 1.57 12.08 4.66
N TYR A 142 2.19 11.67 3.55
CA TYR A 142 2.39 12.53 2.38
C TYR A 142 1.42 12.26 1.22
N GLY A 143 0.71 11.12 1.27
CA GLY A 143 -0.14 10.64 0.19
C GLY A 143 0.64 9.94 -0.91
N ALA A 144 0.14 8.79 -1.38
CA ALA A 144 0.80 7.93 -2.36
C ALA A 144 1.25 8.65 -3.64
N ALA A 145 0.45 9.59 -4.14
CA ALA A 145 0.74 10.35 -5.36
C ALA A 145 1.95 11.29 -5.23
N ASN A 146 2.37 11.63 -4.01
CA ASN A 146 3.52 12.50 -3.74
C ASN A 146 4.77 11.70 -3.36
N CYS A 147 4.68 10.38 -3.24
CA CYS A 147 5.79 9.54 -2.81
C CYS A 147 6.48 8.83 -3.98
N VAL A 148 7.79 8.60 -3.85
CA VAL A 148 8.57 7.74 -4.74
C VAL A 148 9.43 6.82 -3.88
N LEU A 149 9.29 5.51 -4.10
CA LEU A 149 10.11 4.50 -3.43
C LEU A 149 11.44 4.36 -4.17
N ASN A 150 12.54 4.37 -3.41
CA ASN A 150 13.90 4.25 -3.95
C ASN A 150 14.68 3.16 -3.19
N PRO A 151 14.58 1.89 -3.62
CA PRO A 151 15.32 0.79 -3.02
C PRO A 151 16.75 0.64 -3.59
N THR A 152 17.35 1.70 -4.15
CA THR A 152 18.68 1.62 -4.81
C THR A 152 19.80 1.38 -3.80
N GLY A 153 19.76 2.09 -2.67
CA GLY A 153 20.74 1.97 -1.58
C GLY A 153 20.41 0.86 -0.59
N GLY A 154 21.35 0.51 0.27
CA GLY A 154 21.10 -0.40 1.39
C GLY A 154 20.94 -1.88 1.01
N PHE A 155 20.05 -2.56 1.72
CA PHE A 155 19.88 -4.00 1.67
C PHE A 155 19.11 -4.42 0.41
N LYS A 156 19.77 -5.14 -0.50
CA LYS A 156 19.12 -5.71 -1.71
C LYS A 156 17.91 -6.60 -1.37
N SER A 157 17.91 -7.23 -0.19
CA SER A 157 16.78 -8.03 0.32
C SER A 157 15.52 -7.22 0.60
N LEU A 158 15.58 -5.89 0.71
CA LEU A 158 14.41 -5.02 0.85
C LEU A 158 13.73 -4.66 -0.48
N VAL A 159 14.39 -4.89 -1.62
CA VAL A 159 13.85 -4.55 -2.95
C VAL A 159 12.49 -5.21 -3.19
N PRO A 160 12.31 -6.54 -2.96
CA PRO A 160 11.01 -7.19 -3.20
C PRO A 160 9.88 -6.62 -2.34
N TYR A 161 10.15 -6.34 -1.06
CA TYR A 161 9.17 -5.74 -0.15
C TYR A 161 8.80 -4.31 -0.58
N THR A 162 9.80 -3.53 -0.99
CA THR A 162 9.58 -2.16 -1.50
C THR A 162 8.72 -2.16 -2.76
N VAL A 163 8.98 -3.10 -3.69
CA VAL A 163 8.15 -3.25 -4.90
C VAL A 163 6.72 -3.65 -4.56
N LEU A 164 6.54 -4.60 -3.64
CA LEU A 164 5.21 -5.03 -3.20
C LEU A 164 4.43 -3.88 -2.54
N ILE A 165 5.07 -3.09 -1.67
CA ILE A 165 4.47 -1.88 -1.09
C ILE A 165 4.05 -0.90 -2.21
N GLY A 166 4.92 -0.67 -3.19
CA GLY A 166 4.64 0.18 -4.34
C GLY A 166 3.40 -0.28 -5.10
N MET A 167 3.33 -1.56 -5.45
CA MET A 167 2.18 -2.16 -6.15
C MET A 167 0.88 -2.02 -5.34
N LEU A 168 0.91 -2.30 -4.03
CA LEU A 168 -0.28 -2.23 -3.18
C LEU A 168 -0.77 -0.79 -2.94
N LYS A 169 0.16 0.13 -2.74
CA LYS A 169 -0.17 1.51 -2.36
C LYS A 169 -0.23 2.47 -3.53
N GLY A 170 -0.01 1.98 -4.76
CA GLY A 170 0.02 2.80 -5.97
C GLY A 170 1.17 3.81 -5.98
N VAL A 171 2.31 3.46 -5.35
CA VAL A 171 3.49 4.33 -5.23
C VAL A 171 4.57 3.85 -6.19
N GLN A 172 5.05 4.73 -7.06
CA GLN A 172 6.09 4.38 -8.04
C GLN A 172 7.40 4.01 -7.33
N ALA A 173 7.94 2.83 -7.66
CA ALA A 173 9.28 2.43 -7.25
C ALA A 173 10.29 2.64 -8.40
N LYS A 174 11.41 3.30 -8.10
CA LYS A 174 12.49 3.60 -9.05
C LYS A 174 13.81 3.06 -8.53
N TYR A 175 14.55 2.38 -9.39
CA TYR A 175 15.79 1.69 -9.04
C TYR A 175 16.88 2.00 -10.08
N ILE A 176 18.12 2.21 -9.62
CA ILE A 176 19.29 2.21 -10.50
C ILE A 176 20.02 0.88 -10.38
N PHE A 177 20.24 0.23 -11.52
CA PHE A 177 21.00 -1.01 -11.56
C PHE A 177 22.50 -0.75 -11.45
N GLU A 178 23.06 -1.03 -10.27
CA GLU A 178 24.51 -0.98 -10.00
C GLU A 178 25.17 0.34 -10.46
N GLN A 179 26.20 0.26 -11.30
CA GLN A 179 26.92 1.43 -11.84
C GLN A 179 26.28 1.99 -13.12
N SER A 180 25.08 1.55 -13.48
CA SER A 180 24.36 2.04 -14.66
C SER A 180 23.87 3.48 -14.47
N THR A 181 23.65 4.15 -15.59
CA THR A 181 22.99 5.45 -15.66
C THR A 181 21.47 5.32 -15.82
N ALA A 182 20.99 4.11 -16.13
CA ALA A 182 19.59 3.85 -16.43
C ALA A 182 18.75 3.79 -15.17
N LEU A 183 17.82 4.75 -15.05
CA LEU A 183 16.75 4.74 -14.06
C LEU A 183 15.67 3.76 -14.52
N ILE A 184 15.50 2.67 -13.78
CA ILE A 184 14.50 1.65 -14.06
C ILE A 184 13.27 1.96 -13.20
N SER A 185 12.14 2.24 -13.86
CA SER A 185 10.85 2.18 -13.18
C SER A 185 10.49 0.71 -12.98
N LEU A 186 10.39 0.30 -11.72
CA LEU A 186 9.97 -1.06 -11.41
C LEU A 186 8.50 -1.23 -11.79
N PRO A 187 8.11 -2.39 -12.33
CA PRO A 187 6.77 -2.59 -12.88
C PRO A 187 5.71 -2.34 -11.80
N MET A 188 4.73 -1.51 -12.15
CA MET A 188 3.56 -1.22 -11.34
C MET A 188 2.40 -1.99 -11.96
N MET A 189 2.06 -3.13 -11.35
CA MET A 189 0.90 -3.92 -11.77
C MET A 189 -0.20 -3.76 -10.73
N PRO A 190 -1.47 -3.58 -11.16
CA PRO A 190 -2.60 -3.74 -10.26
C PRO A 190 -2.56 -5.16 -9.70
N ILE A 191 -2.47 -5.27 -8.37
CA ILE A 191 -2.55 -6.54 -7.68
C ILE A 191 -3.79 -6.55 -6.79
N GLU A 192 -4.59 -7.59 -6.92
CA GLU A 192 -5.73 -7.85 -6.05
C GLU A 192 -5.42 -9.08 -5.21
N PHE A 193 -5.72 -9.02 -3.91
CA PHE A 193 -5.65 -10.19 -3.07
C PHE A 193 -6.86 -11.09 -3.30
N ALA A 194 -6.65 -12.41 -3.25
CA ALA A 194 -7.72 -13.39 -3.24
C ALA A 194 -8.48 -13.32 -1.89
N ARG A 195 -9.24 -12.25 -1.68
CA ARG A 195 -9.92 -11.94 -0.40
C ARG A 195 -10.81 -13.08 0.06
N SER A 196 -11.48 -13.77 -0.86
CA SER A 196 -12.27 -14.97 -0.54
C SER A 196 -11.46 -16.09 0.13
N ARG A 197 -10.15 -16.19 -0.13
CA ARG A 197 -9.24 -17.13 0.54
C ARG A 197 -8.71 -16.61 1.87
N LEU A 198 -8.68 -15.29 2.06
CA LEU A 198 -8.24 -14.64 3.30
C LEU A 198 -9.37 -14.49 4.32
N GLU A 199 -10.62 -14.38 3.86
CA GLU A 199 -11.80 -14.19 4.71
C GLU A 199 -11.94 -15.27 5.81
N PRO A 200 -11.73 -16.58 5.52
CA PRO A 200 -11.83 -17.62 6.55
C PRO A 200 -10.82 -17.44 7.69
N ILE A 201 -9.65 -16.85 7.40
CA ILE A 201 -8.60 -16.59 8.39
C ILE A 201 -8.63 -15.15 8.92
N ARG A 202 -9.57 -14.30 8.49
CA ARG A 202 -9.66 -12.90 8.94
C ARG A 202 -9.69 -12.76 10.47
N PRO A 203 -10.51 -13.54 11.23
CA PRO A 203 -10.51 -13.45 12.69
C PRO A 203 -9.15 -13.82 13.31
N LEU A 204 -8.40 -14.70 12.67
CA LEU A 204 -7.05 -15.06 13.10
C LEU A 204 -6.06 -13.91 12.88
N LEU A 205 -6.11 -13.25 11.72
CA LEU A 205 -5.27 -12.09 11.42
C LEU A 205 -5.57 -10.95 12.40
N GLU A 206 -6.85 -10.68 12.69
CA GLU A 206 -7.28 -9.68 13.66
C GLU A 206 -6.74 -9.96 15.06
N ARG A 207 -6.78 -11.22 15.48
CA ARG A 207 -6.21 -11.66 16.76
C ARG A 207 -4.70 -11.45 16.81
N ILE A 208 -3.96 -11.84 15.77
CA ILE A 208 -2.50 -11.60 15.71
C ILE A 208 -2.19 -10.10 15.78
N TYR A 209 -2.98 -9.27 15.10
CA TYR A 209 -2.83 -7.82 15.18
C TYR A 209 -3.03 -7.29 16.60
N SER A 210 -4.07 -7.75 17.31
CA SER A 210 -4.39 -7.30 18.67
C SER A 210 -3.48 -7.88 19.75
N GLU A 211 -3.14 -9.17 19.64
CA GLU A 211 -2.38 -9.93 20.64
C GLU A 211 -0.87 -9.89 20.36
N THR A 212 -0.45 -9.30 19.22
CA THR A 212 0.91 -9.30 18.64
C THR A 212 1.43 -10.67 18.19
N ALA A 213 1.00 -11.75 18.83
CA ALA A 213 1.32 -13.12 18.44
C ALA A 213 0.25 -14.10 18.94
N ILE A 214 0.21 -15.28 18.33
CA ILE A 214 -0.62 -16.42 18.74
C ILE A 214 0.22 -17.69 18.80
N SER A 215 -0.30 -18.75 19.41
CA SER A 215 0.40 -20.04 19.39
C SER A 215 0.36 -20.70 18.00
N ARG A 216 1.40 -21.47 17.67
CA ARG A 216 1.45 -22.33 16.47
C ARG A 216 0.24 -23.26 16.37
N ALA A 217 -0.17 -23.86 17.48
CA ALA A 217 -1.34 -24.72 17.54
C ALA A 217 -2.65 -23.97 17.19
N ALA A 218 -2.79 -22.71 17.62
CA ALA A 218 -3.96 -21.89 17.28
C ALA A 218 -3.99 -21.52 15.79
N LEU A 219 -2.82 -21.20 15.20
CA LEU A 219 -2.68 -21.01 13.76
C LEU A 219 -3.08 -22.30 13.02
N ASP A 220 -2.48 -23.43 13.39
CA ASP A 220 -2.70 -24.72 12.73
C ASP A 220 -4.16 -25.18 12.74
N ALA A 221 -4.91 -24.88 13.81
CA ALA A 221 -6.31 -25.26 13.95
C ALA A 221 -7.27 -24.53 12.99
N VAL A 222 -6.89 -23.33 12.52
CA VAL A 222 -7.75 -22.47 11.68
C VAL A 222 -7.33 -22.52 10.20
N MET A 223 -6.06 -22.79 9.93
CA MET A 223 -5.51 -22.77 8.57
C MET A 223 -6.15 -23.83 7.66
N PRO A 224 -6.78 -23.44 6.53
CA PRO A 224 -7.35 -24.39 5.57
C PRO A 224 -6.25 -25.28 4.98
N PHE A 225 -6.49 -26.60 4.93
CA PHE A 225 -5.50 -27.57 4.46
C PHE A 225 -5.01 -27.26 3.04
N ASP A 226 -5.94 -26.98 2.12
CA ASP A 226 -5.64 -26.74 0.70
C ASP A 226 -4.89 -25.42 0.45
N ASP A 227 -5.10 -24.40 1.29
CA ASP A 227 -4.46 -23.08 1.16
C ASP A 227 -3.24 -22.91 2.08
N ARG A 228 -2.92 -23.90 2.93
CA ARG A 228 -1.88 -23.77 3.96
C ARG A 228 -0.54 -23.32 3.38
N ALA A 229 -0.09 -23.94 2.30
CA ALA A 229 1.19 -23.59 1.68
C ALA A 229 1.22 -22.15 1.13
N ALA A 230 0.08 -21.63 0.70
CA ALA A 230 -0.04 -20.27 0.16
C ALA A 230 -0.18 -19.21 1.27
N LEU A 231 -0.75 -19.59 2.43
CA LEU A 231 -1.03 -18.70 3.56
C LEU A 231 0.08 -18.72 4.64
N GLU A 232 0.88 -19.80 4.73
CA GLU A 232 1.99 -19.90 5.68
C GLU A 232 2.97 -18.70 5.60
N PRO A 233 3.34 -18.18 4.42
CA PRO A 233 4.25 -17.03 4.31
C PRO A 233 3.72 -15.72 4.90
N LEU A 234 2.46 -15.65 5.32
CA LEU A 234 1.89 -14.50 6.03
C LEU A 234 2.34 -14.44 7.48
N PHE A 235 2.97 -15.50 7.99
CA PHE A 235 3.33 -15.63 9.39
C PHE A 235 4.83 -15.84 9.56
N GLU A 236 5.34 -15.40 10.71
CA GLU A 236 6.71 -15.60 11.14
C GLU A 236 6.72 -16.12 12.58
N GLU A 237 7.64 -17.05 12.87
CA GLU A 237 7.85 -17.52 14.22
C GLU A 237 8.82 -16.57 14.94
N ILE A 238 8.30 -15.81 15.91
CA ILE A 238 9.08 -14.80 16.66
C ILE A 238 9.78 -15.41 17.88
N GLU A 239 9.18 -16.45 18.45
CA GLU A 239 9.70 -17.29 19.54
C GLU A 239 9.21 -18.72 19.32
N PRO A 240 9.86 -19.75 19.91
CA PRO A 240 9.42 -21.13 19.74
C PRO A 240 7.92 -21.34 20.04
N GLY A 241 7.16 -21.67 19.00
CA GLY A 241 5.72 -21.89 19.05
C GLY A 241 4.86 -20.61 19.07
N GLN A 242 5.44 -19.41 18.93
CA GLN A 242 4.73 -18.13 18.85
C GLN A 242 4.81 -17.54 17.44
N MET A 243 3.65 -17.39 16.81
CA MET A 243 3.48 -16.92 15.45
C MET A 243 2.97 -15.48 15.44
N SER A 244 3.64 -14.62 14.70
CA SER A 244 3.22 -13.24 14.42
C SER A 244 3.10 -13.02 12.91
N PHE A 245 2.79 -11.80 12.48
CA PHE A 245 2.81 -11.44 11.08
C PHE A 245 4.23 -11.46 10.52
N SER A 246 4.37 -12.04 9.33
CA SER A 246 5.47 -11.69 8.44
C SER A 246 5.29 -10.26 7.92
N PRO A 247 6.32 -9.63 7.35
CA PRO A 247 6.15 -8.33 6.69
C PRO A 247 5.08 -8.36 5.58
N VAL A 248 4.95 -9.48 4.87
CA VAL A 248 3.90 -9.67 3.84
C VAL A 248 2.53 -9.85 4.50
N GLY A 249 2.43 -10.65 5.57
CA GLY A 249 1.19 -10.81 6.32
C GLY A 249 0.67 -9.50 6.89
N PHE A 250 1.57 -8.67 7.42
CA PHE A 250 1.25 -7.32 7.88
C PHE A 250 0.74 -6.45 6.73
N LEU A 251 1.40 -6.47 5.56
CA LEU A 251 0.92 -5.74 4.38
C LEU A 251 -0.46 -6.18 3.91
N ILE A 252 -0.74 -7.48 3.96
CA ILE A 252 -2.06 -8.02 3.63
C ILE A 252 -3.09 -7.52 4.65
N TRP A 253 -2.78 -7.61 5.94
CA TRP A 253 -3.67 -7.12 6.99
C TRP A 253 -4.00 -5.64 6.81
N GLU A 254 -3.01 -4.80 6.57
CA GLU A 254 -3.19 -3.37 6.29
C GLU A 254 -4.08 -3.12 5.06
N GLU A 255 -4.07 -4.01 4.07
CA GLU A 255 -4.93 -3.92 2.89
C GLU A 255 -6.34 -4.50 3.10
N LEU A 256 -6.50 -5.43 4.04
CA LEU A 256 -7.79 -5.96 4.47
C LEU A 256 -8.55 -4.99 5.39
N GLU A 257 -7.84 -4.28 6.27
CA GLU A 257 -8.40 -3.32 7.23
C GLU A 257 -8.74 -1.97 6.60
N ARG A 258 -8.05 -1.60 5.51
CA ARG A 258 -8.49 -0.47 4.70
C ARG A 258 -9.91 -0.77 4.23
N PRO A 259 -10.89 0.13 4.49
CA PRO A 259 -12.28 -0.07 4.08
C PRO A 259 -12.29 -0.34 2.59
N THR A 260 -12.43 -1.61 2.26
CA THR A 260 -12.11 -2.04 0.92
C THR A 260 -13.15 -1.45 0.00
N ALA A 261 -12.68 -0.97 -1.14
CA ALA A 261 -13.55 -0.67 -2.24
C ALA A 261 -14.42 -1.91 -2.53
N LEU A 262 -15.72 -1.86 -2.31
CA LEU A 262 -16.61 -2.89 -2.82
C LEU A 262 -16.38 -3.01 -4.33
N VAL A 263 -16.45 -4.22 -4.86
CA VAL A 263 -16.44 -4.40 -6.31
C VAL A 263 -17.89 -4.37 -6.78
N PRO A 264 -18.29 -3.41 -7.64
CA PRO A 264 -19.65 -3.35 -8.14
C PRO A 264 -19.89 -4.44 -9.20
N PHE A 265 -20.97 -5.18 -9.01
CA PHE A 265 -21.48 -6.15 -9.96
C PHE A 265 -22.91 -5.78 -10.34
N LEU A 266 -23.23 -5.85 -11.62
CA LEU A 266 -24.56 -5.56 -12.13
C LEU A 266 -25.30 -6.86 -12.43
N SER A 267 -26.54 -6.97 -11.98
CA SER A 267 -27.45 -7.97 -12.54
C SER A 267 -27.70 -7.65 -14.03
N ARG A 268 -28.16 -8.63 -14.81
CA ARG A 268 -28.56 -8.38 -16.21
C ARG A 268 -29.55 -7.22 -16.34
N ARG A 269 -30.51 -7.12 -15.41
CA ARG A 269 -31.49 -6.03 -15.42
C ARG A 269 -30.87 -4.69 -15.03
N ALA A 270 -30.00 -4.65 -14.03
CA ALA A 270 -29.28 -3.45 -13.64
C ALA A 270 -28.38 -2.93 -14.77
N PHE A 271 -27.85 -3.82 -15.60
CA PHE A 271 -27.10 -3.44 -16.80
C PHE A 271 -28.00 -2.73 -17.83
N ASP A 272 -29.16 -3.31 -18.17
CA ASP A 272 -30.12 -2.66 -19.08
C ASP A 272 -30.61 -1.31 -18.53
N ASP A 273 -30.86 -1.26 -17.23
CA ASP A 273 -31.25 -0.04 -16.52
C ASP A 273 -30.13 1.01 -16.58
N LEU A 274 -28.87 0.62 -16.38
CA LEU A 274 -27.70 1.50 -16.48
C LEU A 274 -27.61 2.16 -17.86
N LEU A 275 -27.79 1.37 -18.93
CA LEU A 275 -27.73 1.86 -20.31
C LEU A 275 -28.78 2.95 -20.60
N LYS A 276 -29.92 2.91 -19.91
CA LYS A 276 -30.97 3.94 -19.99
C LYS A 276 -30.66 5.14 -19.12
N ILE A 277 -30.33 4.91 -17.84
CA ILE A 277 -30.11 5.99 -16.87
C ILE A 277 -28.90 6.85 -17.25
N ARG A 278 -27.85 6.28 -17.86
CA ARG A 278 -26.68 7.05 -18.32
C ARG A 278 -27.00 8.09 -19.40
N THR A 279 -28.14 7.98 -20.10
CA THR A 279 -28.55 8.98 -21.11
C THR A 279 -29.36 10.13 -20.50
N VAL A 280 -29.73 10.04 -19.22
CA VAL A 280 -30.46 11.08 -18.51
C VAL A 280 -29.49 12.17 -18.08
N GLU A 281 -29.80 13.43 -18.38
CA GLU A 281 -28.95 14.57 -18.03
C GLU A 281 -28.71 14.64 -16.52
N GLY A 282 -27.43 14.77 -16.13
CA GLY A 282 -27.00 14.83 -14.74
C GLY A 282 -26.84 13.46 -14.04
N CYS A 283 -27.24 12.35 -14.67
CA CYS A 283 -27.05 11.01 -14.12
C CYS A 283 -25.70 10.43 -14.55
N LYS A 284 -24.89 10.02 -13.55
CA LYS A 284 -23.56 9.45 -13.77
C LYS A 284 -23.40 8.12 -13.01
N PRO A 285 -24.11 7.06 -13.44
CA PRO A 285 -24.21 5.83 -12.66
C PRO A 285 -22.89 5.10 -12.45
N ILE A 286 -22.01 5.12 -13.45
CA ILE A 286 -20.68 4.48 -13.34
C ILE A 286 -19.82 5.21 -12.31
N GLU A 287 -19.69 6.54 -12.44
CA GLU A 287 -18.93 7.37 -11.49
C GLU A 287 -19.47 7.21 -10.07
N TYR A 288 -20.80 7.21 -9.91
CA TYR A 288 -21.43 7.05 -8.61
C TYR A 288 -21.15 5.69 -7.98
N LEU A 289 -21.38 4.60 -8.72
CA LEU A 289 -21.18 3.25 -8.23
C LEU A 289 -19.71 3.02 -7.84
N LEU A 290 -18.74 3.48 -8.65
CA LEU A 290 -17.33 3.44 -8.28
C LEU A 290 -17.01 4.26 -7.02
N ARG A 291 -17.64 5.43 -6.87
CA ARG A 291 -17.42 6.31 -5.71
C ARG A 291 -17.90 5.65 -4.41
N VAL A 292 -19.13 5.14 -4.39
CA VAL A 292 -19.69 4.49 -3.19
C VAL A 292 -19.09 3.13 -2.94
N SER A 293 -18.59 2.45 -3.99
CA SER A 293 -17.90 1.20 -3.80
C SER A 293 -16.55 1.44 -3.13
N ARG A 294 -15.79 2.48 -3.52
CA ARG A 294 -14.44 2.79 -3.02
C ARG A 294 -14.32 3.40 -1.62
N SER A 295 -15.41 3.80 -0.98
CA SER A 295 -15.36 4.43 0.34
C SER A 295 -16.54 4.01 1.21
N SER A 296 -16.24 3.46 2.39
CA SER A 296 -17.26 3.07 3.37
C SER A 296 -18.06 4.28 3.87
N GLU A 297 -17.46 5.47 3.94
CA GLU A 297 -18.14 6.72 4.26
C GLU A 297 -19.09 7.13 3.13
N GLN A 298 -18.63 7.12 1.88
CA GLN A 298 -19.48 7.43 0.73
C GLN A 298 -20.64 6.44 0.58
N LEU A 299 -20.40 5.17 0.87
CA LEU A 299 -21.44 4.14 0.91
C LEU A 299 -22.47 4.42 2.01
N LYS A 300 -22.03 4.75 3.23
CA LYS A 300 -22.92 5.13 4.33
C LYS A 300 -23.75 6.37 3.97
N ASN A 301 -23.13 7.40 3.39
CA ASN A 301 -23.81 8.62 2.97
C ASN A 301 -24.77 8.39 1.80
N GLY A 302 -24.47 7.42 0.94
CA GLY A 302 -25.32 7.04 -0.19
C GLY A 302 -26.52 6.19 0.20
N LYS A 303 -26.50 5.47 1.33
CA LYS A 303 -27.62 4.64 1.79
C LYS A 303 -28.82 5.52 2.13
N HIS A 304 -29.95 5.24 1.46
CA HIS A 304 -31.16 6.03 1.57
C HIS A 304 -32.29 5.31 2.30
N GLU A 305 -32.70 4.13 1.83
CA GLU A 305 -33.84 3.38 2.37
C GLU A 305 -33.51 1.89 2.45
N ASN A 306 -33.82 1.23 3.57
CA ASN A 306 -33.63 -0.21 3.70
C ASN A 306 -34.76 -0.98 3.00
N TRP A 307 -34.40 -2.07 2.34
CA TRP A 307 -35.33 -2.97 1.67
C TRP A 307 -35.14 -4.38 2.25
N ASN A 308 -36.22 -5.11 2.52
CA ASN A 308 -36.16 -6.36 3.29
C ASN A 308 -35.11 -7.36 2.75
N HIS A 309 -34.60 -8.24 3.63
CA HIS A 309 -33.62 -9.30 3.31
C HIS A 309 -32.21 -8.78 2.89
N GLY A 310 -31.74 -7.70 3.51
CA GLY A 310 -30.39 -7.19 3.31
C GLY A 310 -30.20 -6.34 2.04
N LEU A 311 -31.31 -5.98 1.39
CA LEU A 311 -31.32 -5.05 0.28
C LEU A 311 -31.41 -3.60 0.79
N PHE A 312 -30.94 -2.64 0.02
CA PHE A 312 -31.08 -1.23 0.33
C PHE A 312 -30.98 -0.38 -0.93
N TRP A 313 -31.59 0.80 -0.88
CA TRP A 313 -31.52 1.79 -1.93
C TRP A 313 -30.38 2.77 -1.68
N LEU A 314 -29.60 3.04 -2.72
CA LEU A 314 -28.58 4.08 -2.77
C LEU A 314 -29.08 5.31 -3.53
N LYS A 315 -28.69 6.50 -3.06
CA LYS A 315 -29.02 7.82 -3.61
C LYS A 315 -27.75 8.65 -3.80
N PRO A 316 -27.45 9.16 -5.01
CA PRO A 316 -26.21 9.91 -5.28
C PRO A 316 -26.05 11.25 -4.60
N GLY A 317 -27.16 11.94 -4.31
CA GLY A 317 -27.15 13.23 -3.67
C GLY A 317 -28.55 13.82 -3.59
N GLN A 318 -28.67 15.04 -3.08
CA GLN A 318 -29.95 15.75 -3.11
C GLN A 318 -30.32 16.13 -4.54
N HIS A 319 -31.60 16.05 -4.88
CA HIS A 319 -32.15 16.37 -6.19
C HIS A 319 -31.61 15.54 -7.37
N THR A 320 -31.01 14.36 -7.12
CA THR A 320 -30.63 13.43 -8.19
C THR A 320 -31.81 12.55 -8.58
N ARG A 321 -31.89 12.23 -9.87
CA ARG A 321 -33.01 11.46 -10.44
C ARG A 321 -32.86 9.95 -10.27
N ASP A 322 -31.66 9.45 -10.08
CA ASP A 322 -31.31 8.03 -10.09
C ASP A 322 -31.26 7.40 -8.69
N ARG A 323 -31.69 6.13 -8.61
CA ARG A 323 -31.69 5.28 -7.41
C ARG A 323 -31.21 3.88 -7.76
N TYR A 324 -30.49 3.25 -6.83
CA TYR A 324 -29.84 1.95 -7.08
C TYR A 324 -30.23 0.97 -5.98
N LEU A 325 -30.87 -0.13 -6.34
CA LEU A 325 -31.17 -1.21 -5.40
C LEU A 325 -29.94 -2.11 -5.30
N ALA A 326 -29.38 -2.25 -4.10
CA ALA A 326 -28.13 -2.96 -3.87
C ALA A 326 -28.18 -3.93 -2.68
N SER A 327 -27.29 -4.92 -2.67
CA SER A 327 -26.89 -5.69 -1.48
C SER A 327 -25.36 -5.79 -1.42
N ILE A 328 -24.84 -6.19 -0.27
CA ILE A 328 -23.40 -6.41 -0.07
C ILE A 328 -23.18 -7.86 0.33
N GLU A 329 -22.37 -8.56 -0.46
CA GLU A 329 -22.05 -9.97 -0.23
C GLU A 329 -20.60 -10.26 -0.58
N HIS A 330 -19.81 -10.71 0.41
CA HIS A 330 -18.42 -11.13 0.22
C HIS A 330 -17.54 -10.07 -0.48
N GLY A 331 -17.63 -8.80 -0.04
CA GLY A 331 -16.87 -7.69 -0.64
C GLY A 331 -17.40 -7.19 -2.00
N ARG A 332 -18.56 -7.69 -2.45
CA ARG A 332 -19.22 -7.26 -3.69
C ARG A 332 -20.37 -6.31 -3.37
N LEU A 333 -20.48 -5.23 -4.13
CA LEU A 333 -21.69 -4.43 -4.22
C LEU A 333 -22.54 -5.00 -5.35
N LEU A 334 -23.53 -5.82 -5.01
CA LEU A 334 -24.45 -6.40 -6.00
C LEU A 334 -25.54 -5.37 -6.29
N VAL A 335 -25.56 -4.83 -7.50
CA VAL A 335 -26.57 -3.88 -7.97
C VAL A 335 -27.65 -4.64 -8.72
N TRP A 336 -28.86 -4.64 -8.18
CA TRP A 336 -30.00 -5.41 -8.64
C TRP A 336 -30.84 -4.65 -9.68
N ARG A 337 -31.03 -3.35 -9.47
CA ARG A 337 -31.80 -2.43 -10.32
C ARG A 337 -31.19 -1.04 -10.28
N ILE A 338 -31.36 -0.29 -11.36
CA ILE A 338 -31.13 1.16 -11.40
C ILE A 338 -32.40 1.79 -11.95
N VAL A 339 -32.96 2.79 -11.28
CA VAL A 339 -34.25 3.38 -11.67
C VAL A 339 -34.20 4.89 -11.49
N ASP A 340 -35.14 5.59 -12.14
CA ASP A 340 -35.38 7.00 -11.85
C ASP A 340 -36.21 7.17 -10.57
N HIS A 341 -36.44 8.42 -10.17
CA HIS A 341 -37.15 8.78 -8.94
C HIS A 341 -38.60 8.33 -8.99
N ASP A 342 -39.26 8.47 -10.14
CA ASP A 342 -40.67 8.16 -10.28
C ASP A 342 -40.88 6.63 -10.20
N GLU A 343 -40.04 5.83 -10.87
CA GLU A 343 -40.07 4.37 -10.74
C GLU A 343 -39.67 3.91 -9.33
N TYR A 344 -38.72 4.60 -8.68
CA TYR A 344 -38.35 4.34 -7.29
C TYR A 344 -39.52 4.54 -6.31
N ASP A 345 -40.24 5.65 -6.41
CA ASP A 345 -41.38 5.95 -5.53
C ASP A 345 -42.50 4.92 -5.71
N ASN A 346 -42.79 4.57 -6.96
CA ASN A 346 -43.75 3.50 -7.28
C ASN A 346 -43.34 2.16 -6.64
N LEU A 347 -42.05 1.80 -6.70
CA LEU A 347 -41.55 0.57 -6.07
C LEU A 347 -41.63 0.63 -4.54
N LEU A 348 -41.33 1.77 -3.92
CA LEU A 348 -41.47 1.96 -2.47
C LEU A 348 -42.91 1.80 -2.01
N ASP A 349 -43.86 2.40 -2.71
CA ASP A 349 -45.29 2.33 -2.37
C ASP A 349 -45.82 0.90 -2.50
N LEU A 350 -45.42 0.20 -3.56
CA LEU A 350 -45.72 -1.23 -3.73
C LEU A 350 -45.17 -2.10 -2.59
N ASN A 351 -44.00 -1.76 -2.06
CA ASN A 351 -43.38 -2.48 -0.95
C ASN A 351 -44.07 -2.20 0.40
N ARG A 352 -44.52 -0.96 0.62
CA ARG A 352 -45.22 -0.55 1.85
C ARG A 352 -46.67 -1.07 1.91
N GLY A 353 -47.32 -1.24 0.76
CA GLY A 353 -48.74 -1.58 0.62
C GLY A 353 -49.16 -3.01 0.98
N SER A 354 -48.29 -3.87 1.53
CA SER A 354 -48.60 -5.25 1.95
C SER A 354 -49.41 -6.05 0.91
N ASN A 355 -48.75 -6.45 -0.16
CA ASN A 355 -49.02 -7.76 -0.73
C ASN A 355 -47.68 -8.41 -1.04
N SER A 356 -47.51 -9.64 -0.55
CA SER A 356 -46.35 -10.54 -0.67
C SER A 356 -45.74 -10.70 -2.07
N VAL A 357 -46.27 -10.02 -3.09
CA VAL A 357 -45.84 -10.00 -4.48
C VAL A 357 -44.54 -9.24 -4.68
N ALA A 358 -44.31 -8.08 -4.05
CA ALA A 358 -43.06 -7.30 -4.22
C ALA A 358 -41.85 -7.98 -3.55
N THR A 359 -42.05 -8.53 -2.34
CA THR A 359 -41.04 -9.31 -1.62
C THR A 359 -40.74 -10.63 -2.34
N ARG A 360 -41.76 -11.31 -2.89
CA ARG A 360 -41.58 -12.48 -3.78
C ARG A 360 -40.90 -12.12 -5.11
N LEU A 361 -41.17 -10.95 -5.69
CA LEU A 361 -40.62 -10.58 -7.00
C LEU A 361 -39.10 -10.42 -7.04
N ILE A 362 -38.45 -10.11 -5.92
CA ILE A 362 -36.99 -9.96 -5.86
C ILE A 362 -36.34 -11.15 -5.15
N ALA A 363 -36.98 -11.71 -4.12
CA ALA A 363 -36.47 -12.90 -3.41
C ALA A 363 -36.60 -14.19 -4.25
N ASP A 364 -37.72 -14.43 -4.94
CA ASP A 364 -37.92 -15.61 -5.80
C ASP A 364 -37.20 -15.48 -7.17
N ARG A 365 -36.61 -14.31 -7.46
CA ARG A 365 -35.87 -14.01 -8.71
C ARG A 365 -34.36 -13.98 -8.55
N ARG A 366 -33.77 -14.45 -7.44
CA ARG A 366 -32.30 -14.59 -7.34
C ARG A 366 -31.72 -15.35 -8.56
N ALA A 367 -32.43 -16.37 -9.06
CA ALA A 367 -32.09 -17.11 -10.27
C ALA A 367 -32.29 -16.36 -11.61
N GLN A 368 -33.08 -15.27 -11.66
CA GLN A 368 -33.28 -14.45 -12.88
C GLN A 368 -32.28 -13.30 -13.01
N TYR A 369 -31.62 -12.91 -11.91
CA TYR A 369 -30.64 -11.82 -11.89
C TYR A 369 -29.19 -12.30 -12.00
N GLU A 370 -28.98 -13.61 -11.92
CA GLU A 370 -27.74 -14.27 -12.28
C GLU A 370 -27.67 -14.50 -13.81
N PRO A 371 -26.47 -14.38 -14.44
CA PRO A 371 -25.20 -14.05 -13.81
C PRO A 371 -25.06 -12.54 -13.53
N PHE A 372 -24.42 -12.22 -12.40
CA PHE A 372 -23.93 -10.88 -12.11
C PHE A 372 -22.61 -10.63 -12.85
N VAL A 373 -22.48 -9.46 -13.47
CA VAL A 373 -21.28 -9.09 -14.26
C VAL A 373 -20.50 -8.01 -13.54
N ARG A 374 -19.18 -8.19 -13.41
CA ARG A 374 -18.27 -7.19 -12.83
C ARG A 374 -18.30 -5.92 -13.69
N MET A 375 -18.54 -4.76 -13.07
CA MET A 375 -18.74 -3.50 -13.80
C MET A 375 -17.50 -3.02 -14.57
N GLU A 376 -16.30 -3.47 -14.19
CA GLU A 376 -15.02 -3.10 -14.83
C GLU A 376 -14.88 -3.57 -16.29
N LEU A 377 -15.80 -4.40 -16.80
CA LEU A 377 -15.76 -4.92 -18.18
C LEU A 377 -16.35 -3.98 -19.25
N TYR A 378 -16.70 -2.74 -18.91
CA TYR A 378 -17.43 -1.83 -19.81
C TYR A 378 -16.72 -0.48 -20.06
N GLU A 379 -15.42 -0.39 -19.81
CA GLU A 379 -14.57 0.76 -20.18
C GLU A 379 -14.21 0.77 -21.69
N SER A 380 -15.16 0.43 -22.57
CA SER A 380 -15.00 0.51 -24.04
C SER A 380 -15.71 1.73 -24.61
#